data_AF-A0A6N9JZE6-F1
#
_entry.id   AF-A0A6N9JZE6-F1
#
_cell.length_a   1.000
_cell.length_b   1.000
_cell.length_c   1.000
_cell.angle_alpha   90.00
_cell.angle_beta   90.00
_cell.angle_gamma   90.00
#
_symmetry.space_group_name_H-M   'P 1'
#
loop_
_entity.id
_entity.type
_entity.pdbx_description
1 polymer ?
#
loop_
_entity_poly.entity_id
_entity_poly.type
_entity_poly.pdbx_seq_one_letter_code
_entity_poly.pdbx_strand_id
1 'polypeptide(L)'
;MRLKRILIIGAIFPVLFSIVLFFGILISGEDDDSSNSYSPVYSGMNLSADVLKHQTMVEKYARENGISEYVNVLLAIIQVESGGMATDVMQSSESLGLPPNSLSTEESIKQGCKYFASLLSSCKAKG
;
A
#
# COMPACT_ATOMS: atom_id res chain seq x y z
N MET A 1 32.62 49.61 -21.83
CA MET A 1 32.27 48.29 -22.39
C MET A 1 32.26 47.15 -21.35
N ARG A 2 33.24 47.07 -20.44
CA ARG A 2 33.36 45.95 -19.46
C ARG A 2 32.40 46.03 -18.27
N LEU A 3 32.15 47.22 -17.72
CA LEU A 3 31.27 47.40 -16.55
C LEU A 3 29.79 47.05 -16.85
N LYS A 4 29.31 47.43 -18.04
CA LYS A 4 27.96 47.08 -18.50
C LYS A 4 27.77 45.56 -18.65
N ARG A 5 28.81 44.83 -19.08
CA ARG A 5 28.77 43.35 -19.21
C ARG A 5 28.71 42.67 -17.84
N ILE A 6 29.46 43.16 -16.85
CA ILE A 6 29.45 42.60 -15.48
C ILE A 6 28.08 42.81 -14.83
N LEU A 7 27.45 43.98 -15.03
CA LEU A 7 26.13 44.29 -14.50
C LEU A 7 25.03 43.41 -15.14
N ILE A 8 25.14 43.14 -16.45
CA ILE A 8 24.22 42.25 -17.17
C ILE A 8 24.40 40.79 -16.73
N ILE A 9 25.64 40.31 -16.58
CA ILE A 9 25.92 38.95 -16.13
C ILE A 9 25.45 38.75 -14.67
N GLY A 10 25.65 39.75 -13.81
CA GLY A 10 25.19 39.73 -12.42
C GLY A 10 23.67 39.72 -12.26
N ALA A 11 22.93 40.27 -13.22
CA ALA A 11 21.46 40.21 -13.24
C ALA A 11 20.93 38.91 -13.88
N ILE A 12 21.60 38.38 -14.89
CA ILE A 12 21.19 37.16 -15.62
C ILE A 12 21.46 35.89 -14.83
N PHE A 13 22.60 35.82 -14.13
CA PHE A 13 23.00 34.63 -13.38
C PHE A 13 21.99 34.19 -12.30
N PRO A 14 21.47 35.06 -11.41
CA PRO A 14 20.50 34.65 -10.39
C PRO A 14 19.13 34.27 -10.99
N VAL A 15 18.72 34.89 -12.10
CA VAL A 15 17.48 34.54 -12.80
C VAL A 15 17.59 33.16 -13.42
N LEU A 16 18.71 32.88 -14.10
CA LEU A 16 18.95 31.58 -14.73
C LEU A 16 19.11 30.47 -13.69
N PHE A 17 19.78 30.76 -12.57
CA PHE A 17 19.89 29.84 -11.43
C PHE A 17 18.53 29.55 -10.78
N SER A 18 17.66 30.55 -10.66
CA SER A 18 16.29 30.37 -10.12
C SER A 18 15.42 29.52 -11.04
N ILE A 19 15.56 29.66 -12.36
CA ILE A 19 14.85 28.81 -13.34
C ILE A 19 15.31 27.35 -13.23
N VAL A 20 16.62 27.10 -13.13
CA VAL A 20 17.16 25.75 -12.96
C VAL A 20 16.67 25.12 -11.66
N LEU A 21 16.64 25.86 -10.55
CA LEU A 21 16.09 25.38 -9.28
C LEU A 21 14.59 25.07 -9.37
N PHE A 22 13.81 25.92 -10.06
CA PHE A 22 12.38 25.70 -10.25
C PHE A 22 12.10 24.41 -11.06
N PHE A 23 12.82 24.19 -12.15
CA PHE A 23 12.71 22.94 -12.92
C PHE A 23 13.27 21.73 -12.18
N GLY A 24 14.31 21.89 -11.36
CA GLY A 24 14.81 20.83 -10.48
C GLY A 24 13.74 20.35 -9.50
N ILE A 25 12.97 21.26 -8.91
CA ILE A 25 11.85 20.94 -8.01
C ILE A 25 10.69 20.29 -8.79
N LEU A 26 10.39 20.75 -10.01
CA LEU A 26 9.35 20.13 -10.84
C LEU A 26 9.72 18.72 -11.31
N ILE A 27 10.98 18.47 -11.65
CA ILE A 27 11.45 17.16 -12.13
C ILE A 27 11.63 16.17 -10.97
N SER A 28 12.08 16.62 -9.79
CA SER A 28 12.18 15.78 -8.59
C SER A 28 10.82 15.42 -7.96
N GLY A 29 9.71 15.92 -8.50
CA GLY A 29 8.36 15.54 -8.10
C GLY A 29 7.81 14.29 -8.82
N GLU A 30 8.58 13.71 -9.74
CA GLU A 30 8.10 12.69 -10.66
C GLU A 30 9.11 11.54 -10.82
N ASP A 31 9.57 11.01 -9.69
CA ASP A 31 10.13 9.66 -9.61
C ASP A 31 9.19 8.82 -8.74
N ASP A 32 8.08 8.40 -9.33
CA ASP A 32 7.41 7.14 -9.03
C ASP A 32 6.52 6.80 -10.22
N ASP A 33 7.11 6.08 -11.17
CA ASP A 33 6.37 5.30 -12.16
C ASP A 33 5.48 4.29 -11.42
N SER A 34 4.26 4.70 -11.09
CA SER A 34 3.16 3.78 -10.85
C SER A 34 1.88 4.43 -11.32
N SER A 35 1.35 3.87 -12.39
CA SER A 35 0.03 4.11 -12.97
C SER A 35 -1.00 4.62 -11.95
N ASN A 36 -1.40 5.87 -12.18
CA ASN A 36 -2.49 6.58 -11.54
C ASN A 36 -3.80 5.76 -11.52
N SER A 37 -4.19 5.30 -10.33
CA SER A 37 -5.59 5.12 -9.98
C SER A 37 -5.85 5.87 -8.67
N TYR A 38 -6.69 6.89 -8.77
CA TYR A 38 -7.23 7.69 -7.67
C TYR A 38 -7.54 6.84 -6.42
N SER A 39 -6.95 7.19 -5.29
CA SER A 39 -7.57 6.94 -3.99
C SER A 39 -7.06 7.90 -2.91
N PRO A 40 -7.94 8.26 -1.96
CA PRO A 40 -7.76 9.39 -1.06
C PRO A 40 -6.57 9.15 -0.13
N VAL A 41 -5.87 10.23 0.20
CA VAL A 41 -4.78 10.29 1.18
C VAL A 41 -5.34 9.94 2.56
N TYR A 42 -5.52 8.65 2.82
CA TYR A 42 -5.31 8.12 4.14
C TYR A 42 -3.81 8.16 4.37
N SER A 43 -3.38 8.78 5.47
CA SER A 43 -2.00 8.71 5.95
C SER A 43 -1.70 7.27 6.41
N GLY A 44 -1.80 6.31 5.49
CA GLY A 44 -1.56 4.89 5.68
C GLY A 44 -0.11 4.58 5.39
N MET A 45 0.55 3.88 6.31
CA MET A 45 1.85 3.28 6.01
C MET A 45 1.72 2.37 4.79
N ASN A 46 2.70 2.43 3.89
CA ASN A 46 2.77 1.51 2.76
C ASN A 46 2.88 0.07 3.27
N LEU A 47 2.23 -0.87 2.59
CA LEU A 47 2.31 -2.29 2.93
C LEU A 47 3.73 -2.79 2.69
N SER A 48 4.22 -3.69 3.54
CA SER A 48 5.53 -4.32 3.31
C SER A 48 5.50 -5.15 2.03
N ALA A 49 6.65 -5.27 1.35
CA ALA A 49 6.79 -6.14 0.18
C ALA A 49 6.38 -7.59 0.48
N ASP A 50 6.54 -8.00 1.74
CA ASP A 50 6.16 -9.32 2.23
C ASP A 50 4.67 -9.53 2.44
N VAL A 51 3.90 -8.47 2.61
CA VAL A 51 2.44 -8.55 2.55
C VAL A 51 1.99 -8.57 1.10
N LEU A 52 2.60 -7.74 0.25
CA LEU A 52 2.25 -7.62 -1.16
C LEU A 52 2.46 -8.91 -1.96
N LYS A 53 3.45 -9.75 -1.59
CA LYS A 53 3.65 -11.07 -2.24
C LYS A 53 2.42 -11.98 -2.12
N HIS A 54 1.59 -11.77 -1.10
CA HIS A 54 0.38 -12.56 -0.86
C HIS A 54 -0.86 -12.00 -1.57
N GLN A 55 -0.77 -10.82 -2.20
CA GLN A 55 -1.90 -10.12 -2.83
C GLN A 55 -2.68 -11.00 -3.81
N THR A 56 -2.00 -11.66 -4.74
CA THR A 56 -2.65 -12.53 -5.73
C THR A 56 -3.47 -13.64 -5.07
N MET A 57 -2.99 -14.19 -3.96
CA MET A 57 -3.67 -15.24 -3.21
C MET A 57 -4.86 -14.69 -2.41
N VAL A 58 -4.69 -13.52 -1.78
CA VAL A 58 -5.77 -12.80 -1.10
C VAL A 58 -6.89 -12.47 -2.08
N GLU A 59 -6.58 -11.93 -3.26
CA GLU A 59 -7.57 -11.61 -4.29
C GLU A 59 -8.35 -12.84 -4.76
N LYS A 60 -7.68 -13.99 -4.92
CA LYS A 60 -8.33 -15.26 -5.26
C LYS A 60 -9.38 -15.63 -4.21
N TYR A 61 -9.00 -15.70 -2.93
CA TYR A 61 -9.90 -16.12 -1.86
C TYR A 61 -10.94 -15.05 -1.49
N ALA A 62 -10.61 -13.77 -1.63
CA ALA A 62 -11.57 -12.69 -1.48
C ALA A 62 -12.68 -12.78 -2.53
N ARG A 63 -12.33 -13.09 -3.78
CA ARG A 63 -13.30 -13.33 -4.85
C ARG A 63 -14.18 -14.54 -4.58
N GLU A 64 -13.61 -15.65 -4.10
CA GLU A 64 -14.37 -16.85 -3.73
C GLU A 64 -15.39 -16.58 -2.61
N ASN A 65 -15.07 -15.67 -1.69
CA ASN A 65 -15.96 -15.29 -0.57
C ASN A 65 -16.84 -14.07 -0.87
N GLY A 66 -16.78 -13.49 -2.08
CA GLY A 66 -17.57 -12.33 -2.46
C GLY A 66 -17.22 -11.04 -1.71
N ILE A 67 -15.95 -10.88 -1.31
CA ILE A 67 -15.42 -9.74 -0.55
C ILE A 67 -14.24 -9.07 -1.27
N SER A 68 -14.23 -9.10 -2.60
CA SER A 68 -13.17 -8.55 -3.45
C SER A 68 -12.90 -7.06 -3.20
N GLU A 69 -13.93 -6.31 -2.79
CA GLU A 69 -13.81 -4.89 -2.45
C GLU A 69 -13.02 -4.63 -1.16
N TYR A 70 -12.80 -5.67 -0.35
CA TYR A 70 -12.07 -5.60 0.92
C TYR A 70 -10.64 -6.16 0.84
N VAL A 71 -10.10 -6.41 -0.36
CA VAL A 71 -8.72 -6.93 -0.53
C VAL A 71 -7.69 -6.04 0.19
N ASN A 72 -7.82 -4.72 0.08
CA ASN A 72 -6.92 -3.79 0.78
C ASN A 72 -7.00 -3.92 2.30
N VAL A 73 -8.20 -4.20 2.84
CA VAL A 73 -8.40 -4.43 4.28
C VAL A 73 -7.78 -5.76 4.69
N LEU A 74 -7.96 -6.82 3.90
CA LEU A 74 -7.35 -8.12 4.16
C LEU A 74 -5.82 -8.06 4.16
N LEU A 75 -5.22 -7.29 3.24
CA LEU A 75 -3.78 -7.06 3.22
C LEU A 75 -3.30 -6.26 4.43
N ALA A 76 -4.06 -5.23 4.83
CA ALA A 76 -3.77 -4.50 6.06
C ALA A 76 -3.85 -5.39 7.31
N ILE A 77 -4.80 -6.33 7.36
CA ILE A 77 -4.87 -7.33 8.44
C ILE A 77 -3.60 -8.20 8.45
N ILE A 78 -3.18 -8.73 7.29
CA ILE A 78 -1.93 -9.51 7.21
C ILE A 78 -0.72 -8.69 7.71
N GLN A 79 -0.66 -7.41 7.34
CA GLN A 79 0.40 -6.50 7.79
C GLN A 79 0.43 -6.36 9.32
N VAL A 80 -0.73 -6.23 9.95
CA VAL A 80 -0.85 -6.05 11.40
C VAL A 80 -0.59 -7.35 12.15
N GLU A 81 -1.12 -8.47 11.66
CA GLU A 81 -1.03 -9.78 12.33
C GLU A 81 0.37 -10.39 12.27
N SER A 82 1.03 -10.32 11.11
CA SER A 82 2.31 -11.01 10.91
C SER A 82 3.34 -10.25 10.10
N GLY A 83 2.97 -9.09 9.53
CA GLY A 83 3.80 -8.40 8.55
C GLY A 83 4.09 -9.20 7.28
N GLY A 84 3.36 -10.30 7.03
CA GLY A 84 3.57 -11.20 5.89
C GLY A 84 4.73 -12.20 6.07
N MET A 85 5.29 -12.31 7.27
CA MET A 85 6.44 -13.16 7.61
C MET A 85 6.08 -14.54 8.18
N ALA A 86 4.96 -14.65 8.88
CA ALA A 86 4.58 -15.89 9.56
C ALA A 86 4.06 -16.94 8.57
N THR A 87 4.06 -18.22 8.98
CA THR A 87 3.35 -19.27 8.24
C THR A 87 1.85 -19.02 8.25
N ASP A 88 1.29 -18.71 9.43
CA ASP A 88 -0.09 -18.26 9.59
C ASP A 88 -0.16 -16.74 9.44
N VAL A 89 -0.13 -16.29 8.19
CA VAL A 89 -0.02 -14.86 7.81
C VAL A 89 -1.17 -13.99 8.31
N MET A 90 -2.37 -14.55 8.45
CA MET A 90 -3.56 -13.86 8.99
C MET A 90 -3.84 -14.19 10.46
N GLN A 91 -2.97 -14.95 11.14
CA GLN A 91 -3.23 -15.50 12.49
C GLN A 91 -4.64 -16.10 12.63
N SER A 92 -5.06 -16.87 11.63
CA SER A 92 -6.43 -17.36 11.53
C SER A 92 -6.62 -18.77 12.10
N SER A 93 -5.55 -19.41 12.61
CA SER A 93 -5.63 -20.72 13.27
C SER A 93 -6.63 -20.73 14.44
N GLU A 94 -6.62 -19.68 15.26
CA GLU A 94 -7.50 -19.58 16.42
C GLU A 94 -8.99 -19.46 16.04
N SER A 95 -9.29 -18.91 14.86
CA SER A 95 -10.66 -18.86 14.33
C SER A 95 -11.24 -20.25 14.00
N LEU A 96 -10.39 -21.26 13.87
CA LEU A 96 -10.76 -22.67 13.73
C LEU A 96 -10.64 -23.46 15.03
N GLY A 97 -10.24 -22.82 16.13
CA GLY A 97 -9.95 -23.50 17.40
C GLY A 97 -8.68 -24.35 17.35
N LEU A 98 -7.78 -24.08 16.39
CA LEU A 98 -6.47 -24.73 16.32
C LEU A 98 -5.45 -23.98 17.19
N PRO A 99 -4.35 -24.63 17.60
CA PRO A 99 -3.23 -23.95 18.24
C PRO A 99 -2.69 -22.81 17.35
N PRO A 100 -2.09 -21.76 17.94
CA PRO A 100 -1.53 -20.65 17.17
C PRO A 100 -0.46 -21.14 16.18
N ASN A 101 -0.43 -20.55 14.98
CA ASN A 101 0.50 -20.89 13.89
C ASN A 101 0.39 -22.34 13.35
N SER A 102 -0.81 -22.94 13.43
CA SER A 102 -1.04 -24.31 12.93
C SER A 102 -1.32 -24.37 11.42
N LEU A 103 -1.78 -23.27 10.82
CA LEU A 103 -2.12 -23.20 9.41
C LEU A 103 -0.92 -22.85 8.52
N SER A 104 -0.89 -23.42 7.32
CA SER A 104 -0.02 -22.94 6.26
C SER A 104 -0.48 -21.57 5.73
N THR A 105 0.36 -20.89 4.96
CA THR A 105 0.05 -19.56 4.41
C THR A 105 -1.23 -19.54 3.57
N GLU A 106 -1.41 -20.54 2.71
CA GLU A 106 -2.61 -20.62 1.87
C GLU A 106 -3.87 -20.91 2.69
N GLU A 107 -3.79 -21.83 3.65
CA GLU A 107 -4.90 -22.15 4.54
C GLU A 107 -5.25 -20.97 5.43
N SER A 108 -4.24 -20.23 5.90
CA SER A 108 -4.40 -19.03 6.70
C SER A 108 -5.16 -17.94 5.95
N ILE A 109 -4.77 -17.65 4.70
CA ILE A 109 -5.46 -16.65 3.87
C ILE A 109 -6.89 -17.10 3.57
N LYS A 110 -7.06 -18.37 3.20
CA LYS A 110 -8.38 -18.94 2.88
C LYS A 110 -9.33 -18.85 4.08
N GLN A 111 -8.85 -19.25 5.26
CA GLN A 111 -9.63 -19.21 6.49
C GLN A 111 -9.89 -17.76 6.93
N GLY A 112 -8.89 -16.89 6.89
CA GLY A 112 -9.04 -15.47 7.21
C GLY A 112 -10.07 -14.76 6.33
N CYS A 113 -10.06 -15.01 5.01
CA CYS A 113 -11.05 -14.47 4.08
C CYS A 113 -12.47 -14.98 4.40
N LYS A 114 -12.62 -16.29 4.67
CA LYS A 114 -13.90 -16.90 5.04
C LYS A 114 -14.44 -16.32 6.35
N TYR A 115 -13.58 -16.19 7.35
CA TYR A 115 -13.96 -15.65 8.65
C TYR A 115 -14.39 -14.19 8.54
N PHE A 116 -13.61 -13.37 7.84
CA PHE A 116 -13.96 -11.96 7.57
C PHE A 116 -15.30 -11.80 6.84
N ALA A 117 -15.56 -12.61 5.80
CA ALA A 117 -16.85 -12.62 5.11
C ALA A 117 -18.02 -12.98 6.03
N SER A 118 -17.82 -13.93 6.94
CA SER A 118 -18.84 -14.30 7.93
C SER A 118 -19.14 -13.18 8.92
N LEU A 119 -18.11 -12.44 9.35
CA LEU A 119 -18.25 -11.26 10.20
C LEU A 119 -19.03 -10.15 9.49
N LEU A 120 -18.68 -9.84 8.24
CA LEU A 120 -19.42 -8.86 7.42
C LEU A 120 -20.89 -9.24 7.28
N SER A 121 -21.18 -10.52 7.02
CA SER A 121 -22.55 -11.02 6.91
C SER A 121 -23.30 -10.90 8.24
N SER A 122 -22.65 -11.21 9.36
CA SER A 122 -23.23 -11.06 10.69
C SER A 122 -23.53 -9.60 11.03
N CYS A 123 -22.61 -8.67 10.70
CA CYS A 123 -22.81 -7.24 10.90
C CYS A 123 -24.00 -6.72 10.06
N LYS A 124 -24.10 -7.12 8.78
CA LYS A 124 -25.23 -6.75 7.91
C LYS A 124 -26.58 -7.27 8.40
N ALA A 125 -26.60 -8.42 9.08
CA ALA A 125 -27.84 -9.00 9.60
C ALA A 125 -28.28 -8.38 10.94
N LYS A 126 -27.37 -7.75 11.68
CA LYS A 126 -27.63 -7.13 12.99
C LYS A 126 -27.84 -5.61 12.92
N GLY A 127 -27.44 -4.96 11.83
CA GLY A 127 -27.69 -3.54 11.56
C GLY A 127 -29.01 -3.33 10.85
#